data_AF-A0A935EYM8-F1
#
_entry.id   AF-A0A935EYM8-F1
#
_cell.length_a   1.000
_cell.length_b   1.000
_cell.length_c   1.000
_cell.angle_alpha   90.00
_cell.angle_beta   90.00
_cell.angle_gamma   90.00
#
_symmetry.space_group_name_H-M   'P 1'
#
loop_
_entity.id
_entity.type
_entity.pdbx_description
1 polymer ?
#
loop_
_entity_poly.entity_id
_entity_poly.type
_entity_poly.pdbx_seq_one_letter_code
_entity_poly.pdbx_strand_id
1 'polypeptide(L)'
;MNKVYGSVLLGLVFCFGITVSAQESKKEGQIDQSRAIKIPAGTKQKVRGVIVSRDADNFILRDMTGGDVQVNLTNLTKVEEKKSNPFRRSKNYGTTQLLRGLTIEVEGRGDANGSLVAEKVKMTDDALVVARTVESRVTPVEGRVGDAEGRISQAEANAQRLSGQLEELTAISNAARGGAKAAQDTADFAIAGVSATNKRIDQIVSTLDDYEPKRGITVNFKVGSFKLSPDAMATLDEIATQAKTERAYVIEVTGFASADGKLDLNRRLSQQRADAVVRYLAENHMIPLRRIVTPFGYGVAQPIADNTTREGREQNRRVEVKILVNKGLTSPPPPVNMSRPNSGE
;
A
#
# COMPACT_ATOMS: atom_id res chain seq x y z
N MET A 1 31.36 -14.47 33.59
CA MET A 1 32.46 -15.10 32.82
C MET A 1 32.06 -15.17 31.36
N ASN A 2 33.04 -15.00 30.48
CA ASN A 2 33.04 -15.05 29.01
C ASN A 2 32.58 -13.82 28.20
N LYS A 3 33.60 -13.03 27.81
CA LYS A 3 33.73 -12.26 26.56
C LYS A 3 33.76 -13.24 25.35
N VAL A 4 33.42 -12.87 24.12
CA VAL A 4 34.32 -12.28 23.09
C VAL A 4 33.53 -11.94 21.80
N TYR A 5 33.75 -10.71 21.27
CA TYR A 5 33.80 -10.15 19.88
C TYR A 5 33.11 -10.86 18.69
N GLY A 6 32.59 -10.22 17.63
CA GLY A 6 32.54 -8.86 17.07
C GLY A 6 31.47 -8.89 15.94
N SER A 7 30.97 -7.79 15.37
CA SER A 7 31.62 -7.06 14.29
C SER A 7 30.72 -5.90 13.84
N VAL A 8 31.40 -4.84 13.42
CA VAL A 8 30.97 -3.55 12.88
C VAL A 8 30.00 -3.67 11.69
N LEU A 9 28.94 -2.85 11.65
CA LEU A 9 28.42 -2.33 10.38
C LEU A 9 27.98 -0.86 10.55
N LEU A 10 28.84 0.01 10.04
CA LEU A 10 28.69 1.46 9.96
C LEU A 10 27.73 1.78 8.80
N GLY A 11 26.52 2.23 9.10
CA GLY A 11 25.55 2.69 8.09
C GLY A 11 25.94 4.05 7.54
N LEU A 12 26.77 4.07 6.51
CA LEU A 12 27.15 5.27 5.75
C LEU A 12 26.04 5.56 4.73
N VAL A 13 25.18 6.51 5.04
CA VAL A 13 24.21 7.10 4.10
C VAL A 13 25.02 7.91 3.08
N PHE A 14 25.28 7.32 1.91
CA PHE A 14 25.82 8.04 0.76
C PHE A 14 24.68 8.86 0.12
N CYS A 15 24.48 10.08 0.61
CA CYS A 15 23.80 11.11 -0.17
C CYS A 15 24.70 11.43 -1.37
N PHE A 16 24.44 10.80 -2.52
CA PHE A 16 24.90 11.31 -3.80
C PHE A 16 24.11 12.58 -4.11
N GLY A 17 24.53 13.69 -3.52
CA GLY A 17 24.25 15.01 -4.07
C GLY A 17 24.92 15.05 -5.43
N ILE A 18 24.16 14.85 -6.49
CA ILE A 18 24.59 15.22 -7.83
C ILE A 18 24.64 16.74 -7.81
N THR A 19 25.79 17.29 -7.42
CA THR A 19 26.16 18.64 -7.77
C THR A 19 26.24 18.66 -9.29
N VAL A 20 25.16 19.09 -9.93
CA VAL A 20 25.18 19.57 -11.30
C VAL A 20 26.14 20.75 -11.31
N SER A 21 27.42 20.46 -11.57
CA SER A 21 28.35 21.48 -12.03
C SER A 21 27.79 21.91 -13.38
N ALA A 22 27.13 23.06 -13.39
CA ALA A 22 26.77 23.74 -14.61
C ALA A 22 28.07 23.91 -15.41
N GLN A 23 28.26 23.05 -16.39
CA GLN A 23 29.41 23.07 -17.26
C GLN A 23 29.27 24.34 -18.09
N GLU A 24 29.98 25.37 -17.64
CA GLU A 24 30.06 26.68 -18.26
C GLU A 24 30.49 26.45 -19.70
N SER A 25 29.55 26.61 -20.63
CA SER A 25 29.77 26.47 -22.06
C SER A 25 30.87 27.45 -22.46
N LYS A 26 32.09 26.95 -22.61
CA LYS A 26 33.23 27.71 -23.11
C LYS A 26 32.89 28.09 -24.55
N LYS A 27 32.33 29.29 -24.75
CA LYS A 27 32.09 29.85 -26.08
C LYS A 27 33.44 29.91 -26.79
N GLU A 28 33.63 29.09 -27.81
CA GLU A 28 34.75 29.23 -28.74
C GLU A 28 34.70 30.66 -29.29
N GLY A 29 35.75 31.43 -29.01
CA GLY A 29 35.88 32.83 -29.47
C GLY A 29 36.25 33.85 -28.40
N GLN A 30 36.16 33.53 -27.11
CA GLN A 30 36.63 34.44 -26.04
C GLN A 30 38.09 34.17 -25.65
N ILE A 31 38.84 35.27 -25.46
CA ILE A 31 40.23 35.24 -24.97
C ILE A 31 40.22 34.64 -23.56
N ASP A 32 41.02 33.60 -23.35
CA ASP A 32 41.32 33.11 -22.00
C ASP A 32 42.04 34.23 -21.24
N GLN A 33 41.36 34.85 -20.27
CA GLN A 33 41.88 36.02 -19.56
C GLN A 33 43.21 35.76 -18.84
N SER A 34 43.54 34.50 -18.58
CA SER A 34 44.84 34.10 -18.00
C SER A 34 46.02 34.24 -18.99
N ARG A 35 45.74 34.35 -20.29
CA ARG A 35 46.75 34.44 -21.38
C ARG A 35 46.67 35.74 -22.17
N ALA A 36 45.78 36.66 -21.79
CA ALA A 36 45.55 37.90 -22.52
C ALA A 36 46.75 38.86 -22.42
N ILE A 37 47.32 39.23 -23.57
CA ILE A 37 48.34 40.28 -23.67
C ILE A 37 47.65 41.60 -24.05
N LYS A 38 47.71 42.57 -23.14
CA LYS A 38 47.21 43.94 -23.39
C LYS A 38 48.33 44.82 -23.94
N ILE A 39 48.04 45.54 -25.02
CA ILE A 39 48.99 46.45 -25.67
C ILE A 39 48.67 47.89 -25.26
N PRO A 40 49.61 48.65 -24.66
CA PRO A 40 49.33 50.00 -24.20
C PRO A 40 48.90 50.94 -25.35
N ALA A 41 47.94 51.82 -25.06
CA ALA A 41 47.38 52.73 -26.04
C ALA A 41 48.45 53.58 -26.75
N GLY A 42 48.38 53.66 -28.07
CA GLY A 42 49.29 54.45 -28.90
C GLY A 42 50.67 53.80 -29.15
N THR A 43 51.01 52.69 -28.47
CA THR A 43 52.27 51.99 -28.69
C THR A 43 52.24 51.20 -29.99
N LYS A 44 53.24 51.41 -30.85
CA LYS A 44 53.41 50.59 -32.05
C LYS A 44 53.99 49.24 -31.66
N GLN A 45 53.33 48.17 -32.06
CA GLN A 45 53.80 46.82 -31.81
C GLN A 45 53.72 45.96 -33.07
N LYS A 46 54.66 45.02 -33.12
CA LYS A 46 54.76 44.00 -34.14
C LYS A 46 54.66 42.64 -33.47
N VAL A 47 53.61 41.89 -33.78
CA VAL A 47 53.34 40.59 -33.17
C VAL A 47 53.27 39.53 -34.26
N ARG A 48 53.95 38.40 -34.06
CA ARG A 48 53.92 37.28 -34.99
C ARG A 48 53.28 36.09 -34.29
N GLY A 49 52.24 35.53 -34.89
CA GLY A 49 51.47 34.47 -34.23
C GLY A 49 50.57 33.71 -35.18
N VAL A 50 49.76 32.83 -34.60
CA VAL A 50 48.74 32.06 -35.31
C VAL A 50 47.36 32.61 -34.95
N ILE A 51 46.50 32.80 -35.94
CA ILE A 51 45.10 33.18 -35.71
C ILE A 51 44.37 31.99 -35.08
N VAL A 52 43.91 32.13 -33.83
CA VAL A 52 43.20 31.05 -33.11
C VAL A 52 41.68 31.20 -33.14
N SER A 53 41.20 32.41 -33.36
CA SER A 53 39.78 32.76 -33.54
C SER A 53 39.66 33.90 -34.54
N ARG A 54 38.60 33.93 -35.34
CA ARG A 54 38.36 34.94 -36.37
C ARG A 54 36.87 35.31 -36.43
N ASP A 55 36.56 36.59 -36.23
CA ASP A 55 35.24 37.17 -36.45
C ASP A 55 35.24 38.03 -37.73
N ALA A 56 34.27 38.93 -37.93
CA ALA A 56 34.24 39.83 -39.10
C ALA A 56 35.35 40.90 -39.03
N ASP A 57 35.43 41.64 -37.92
CA ASP A 57 36.26 42.84 -37.79
C ASP A 57 37.41 42.68 -36.79
N ASN A 58 37.51 41.53 -36.13
CA ASN A 58 38.60 41.25 -35.22
C ASN A 58 39.04 39.77 -35.30
N PHE A 59 40.18 39.47 -34.69
CA PHE A 59 40.67 38.12 -34.50
C PHE A 59 41.58 38.05 -33.28
N ILE A 60 41.78 36.84 -32.78
CA ILE A 60 42.72 36.58 -31.68
C ILE A 60 43.98 35.97 -32.27
N LEU A 61 45.12 36.62 -31.99
CA LEU A 61 46.43 36.17 -32.41
C LEU A 61 47.17 35.58 -31.21
N ARG A 62 47.52 34.29 -31.29
CA ARG A 62 48.40 33.67 -30.30
C ARG A 62 49.86 33.86 -30.73
N ASP A 63 50.59 34.64 -29.95
CA ASP A 63 52.03 34.87 -30.15
C ASP A 63 52.84 33.57 -29.89
N MET A 64 54.10 33.54 -30.34
CA MET A 64 55.02 32.41 -30.17
C MET A 64 55.32 32.08 -28.70
N THR A 65 55.09 33.03 -27.80
CA THR A 65 55.20 32.87 -26.35
C THR A 65 53.95 32.25 -25.70
N GLY A 66 52.88 32.05 -26.47
CA GLY A 66 51.62 31.45 -26.01
C GLY A 66 50.59 32.44 -25.45
N GLY A 67 50.89 33.74 -25.44
CA GLY A 67 49.93 34.76 -25.06
C GLY A 67 49.00 35.19 -26.21
N ASP A 68 47.79 35.59 -25.87
CA ASP A 68 46.70 35.89 -26.79
C ASP A 68 46.51 37.42 -26.89
N VAL A 69 46.68 37.95 -28.10
CA VAL A 69 46.49 39.37 -28.43
C VAL A 69 45.19 39.52 -29.21
N GLN A 70 44.30 40.40 -28.75
CA GLN A 70 43.16 40.81 -29.55
C GLN A 70 43.60 41.78 -30.64
N VAL A 71 43.25 41.50 -31.90
CA VAL A 71 43.56 42.36 -33.03
C VAL A 71 42.28 42.83 -33.70
N ASN A 72 42.13 44.14 -33.81
CA ASN A 72 41.02 44.79 -34.50
C ASN A 72 41.46 45.22 -35.90
N LEU A 73 40.66 44.87 -36.90
CA LEU A 73 40.82 45.25 -38.29
C LEU A 73 40.05 46.54 -38.56
N THR A 74 40.56 47.34 -39.49
CA THR A 74 39.89 48.56 -39.96
C THR A 74 39.90 48.59 -41.48
N ASN A 75 39.13 49.49 -42.09
CA ASN A 75 39.15 49.73 -43.53
C ASN A 75 40.52 50.20 -44.06
N LEU A 76 41.44 50.58 -43.16
CA LEU A 76 42.79 51.01 -43.49
C LEU A 76 43.82 49.89 -43.34
N THR A 77 43.45 48.74 -42.80
CA THR A 77 44.38 47.63 -42.58
C THR A 77 44.83 47.03 -43.92
N LYS A 78 46.14 47.09 -44.19
CA LYS A 78 46.73 46.52 -45.40
C LYS A 78 47.17 45.09 -45.17
N VAL A 79 46.65 44.16 -45.96
CA VAL A 79 47.06 42.74 -45.91
C VAL A 79 47.94 42.43 -47.11
N GLU A 80 49.19 42.06 -46.86
CA GLU A 80 50.24 41.93 -47.89
C GLU A 80 51.05 40.64 -47.73
N GLU A 81 51.66 40.19 -48.82
CA GLU A 81 52.59 39.06 -48.80
C GLU A 81 53.88 39.40 -48.05
N LYS A 82 54.31 38.54 -47.12
CA LYS A 82 55.65 38.58 -46.56
C LYS A 82 56.64 38.07 -47.62
N LYS A 83 57.23 39.01 -48.37
CA LYS A 83 58.17 38.72 -49.45
C LYS A 83 59.34 37.87 -48.97
N SER A 84 59.63 36.80 -49.70
CA SER A 84 60.89 36.05 -49.61
C SER A 84 62.01 36.68 -50.44
N ASN A 85 61.65 37.35 -51.55
CA ASN A 85 62.59 38.06 -52.43
C ASN A 85 62.23 39.56 -52.52
N PRO A 86 63.12 40.48 -52.09
CA PRO A 86 62.84 41.92 -52.05
C PRO A 86 62.62 42.57 -53.42
N PHE A 87 63.06 41.93 -54.50
CA PHE A 87 62.96 42.44 -55.88
C PHE A 87 61.62 42.15 -56.57
N ARG A 88 60.72 41.37 -55.96
CA ARG A 88 59.40 41.06 -56.51
C ARG A 88 58.30 41.93 -55.88
N ARG A 89 57.25 42.25 -56.64
CA ARG A 89 56.04 42.92 -56.12
C ARG A 89 55.31 42.01 -55.15
N SER A 90 54.93 42.50 -53.97
CA SER A 90 54.11 41.74 -53.01
C SER A 90 52.70 41.61 -53.55
N LYS A 91 52.08 40.44 -53.36
CA LYS A 91 50.63 40.33 -53.52
C LYS A 91 49.92 41.06 -52.38
N ASN A 92 48.77 41.64 -52.71
CA ASN A 92 47.82 42.15 -51.73
C ASN A 92 46.72 41.11 -51.52
N TYR A 93 46.29 40.95 -50.28
CA TYR A 93 45.23 40.03 -49.88
C TYR A 93 44.06 40.83 -49.30
N GLY A 94 42.88 40.23 -49.31
CA GLY A 94 41.72 40.76 -48.59
C GLY A 94 41.78 40.38 -47.11
N THR A 95 41.14 41.17 -46.24
CA THR A 95 40.95 40.81 -44.82
C THR A 95 40.12 39.53 -44.63
N THR A 96 39.34 39.13 -45.65
CA THR A 96 38.61 37.85 -45.70
C THR A 96 39.52 36.63 -45.85
N GLN A 97 40.80 36.83 -46.23
CA GLN A 97 41.78 35.74 -46.36
C GLN A 97 42.54 35.47 -45.06
N LEU A 98 42.23 36.20 -43.98
CA LEU A 98 42.70 35.93 -42.62
C LEU A 98 41.86 34.81 -42.01
N LEU A 99 42.34 33.57 -42.16
CA LEU A 99 41.67 32.34 -41.75
C LEU A 99 42.19 31.82 -40.39
N ARG A 100 41.41 30.95 -39.72
CA ARG A 100 41.87 30.29 -38.49
C ARG A 100 43.05 29.36 -38.81
N GLY A 101 44.06 29.32 -37.95
CA GLY A 101 45.30 28.58 -38.17
C GLY A 101 46.32 29.29 -39.06
N LEU A 102 46.01 30.49 -39.58
CA LEU A 102 46.94 31.27 -40.39
C LEU A 102 48.05 31.87 -39.52
N THR A 103 49.30 31.60 -39.88
CA THR A 103 50.44 32.28 -39.27
C THR A 103 50.66 33.63 -39.94
N ILE A 104 50.58 34.71 -39.16
CA ILE A 104 50.71 36.08 -39.65
C ILE A 104 51.64 36.91 -38.79
N GLU A 105 52.02 38.07 -39.32
CA GLU A 105 52.75 39.12 -38.64
C GLU A 105 51.94 40.41 -38.73
N VAL A 106 51.46 40.90 -37.59
CA VAL A 106 50.63 42.09 -37.48
C VAL A 106 51.48 43.24 -36.95
N GLU A 107 51.47 44.35 -37.67
CA GLU A 107 52.00 45.63 -37.25
C GLU A 107 50.83 46.58 -37.01
N GLY A 108 50.76 47.18 -35.82
CA GLY A 108 49.62 48.01 -35.43
C GLY A 108 49.91 48.88 -34.21
N ARG A 109 48.88 49.55 -33.71
CA ARG A 109 48.95 50.34 -32.47
C ARG A 109 47.94 49.86 -31.44
N GLY A 110 48.34 49.85 -30.18
CA GLY A 110 47.40 49.60 -29.08
C GLY A 110 46.28 50.63 -29.03
N ASP A 111 45.06 50.20 -28.78
CA ASP A 111 43.93 51.09 -28.46
C ASP A 111 43.73 51.24 -26.94
N ALA A 112 42.74 52.04 -26.54
CA ALA A 112 42.39 52.28 -25.14
C ALA A 112 41.89 51.01 -24.41
N ASN A 113 41.47 49.99 -25.16
CA ASN A 113 40.95 48.73 -24.63
C ASN A 113 42.05 47.66 -24.51
N GLY A 114 43.29 47.97 -24.87
CA GLY A 114 44.42 47.05 -24.84
C GLY A 114 44.50 46.11 -26.04
N SER A 115 43.70 46.35 -27.09
CA SER A 115 43.72 45.58 -28.34
C SER A 115 44.67 46.22 -29.36
N LEU A 116 45.18 45.42 -30.30
CA LEU A 116 46.01 45.89 -31.41
C LEU A 116 45.14 46.32 -32.58
N VAL A 117 45.12 47.60 -32.93
CA VAL A 117 44.54 48.06 -34.20
C VAL A 117 45.55 47.82 -35.30
N ALA A 118 45.24 46.88 -36.21
CA ALA A 118 46.16 46.48 -37.27
C ALA A 118 46.30 47.55 -38.36
N GLU A 119 47.51 48.07 -38.55
CA GLU A 119 47.84 48.93 -39.69
C GLU A 119 48.25 48.07 -40.90
N LYS A 120 49.02 47.00 -40.65
CA LYS A 120 49.52 46.10 -41.68
C LYS A 120 49.58 44.66 -41.18
N VAL A 121 49.13 43.73 -42.01
CA VAL A 121 49.21 42.29 -41.75
C VAL A 121 50.00 41.64 -42.87
N LYS A 122 51.03 40.87 -42.52
CA LYS A 122 51.87 40.14 -43.46
C LYS A 122 51.68 38.63 -43.28
N MET A 123 51.52 37.91 -44.38
CA MET A 123 51.39 36.45 -44.40
C MET A 123 52.18 35.81 -45.54
N THR A 124 52.44 34.51 -45.45
CA THR A 124 53.05 33.74 -46.55
C THR A 124 51.99 32.92 -47.28
N ASP A 125 52.20 32.65 -48.58
CA ASP A 125 51.31 31.78 -49.37
C ASP A 125 51.21 30.37 -48.76
N ASP A 126 52.31 29.81 -48.24
CA ASP A 126 52.33 28.50 -47.58
C ASP A 126 51.42 28.44 -46.33
N ALA A 127 51.47 29.49 -45.51
CA ALA A 127 50.65 29.56 -44.30
C ALA A 127 49.15 29.63 -44.65
N LEU A 128 48.81 30.29 -45.77
CA LEU A 128 47.44 30.36 -46.26
C LEU A 128 46.92 29.01 -46.74
N VAL A 129 47.74 28.21 -47.41
CA VAL A 129 47.37 26.84 -47.83
C VAL A 129 47.11 25.95 -46.61
N VAL A 130 47.98 26.03 -45.60
CA VAL A 130 47.80 25.28 -44.34
C VAL A 130 46.50 25.70 -43.63
N ALA A 131 46.26 27.00 -43.48
CA ALA A 131 45.06 27.52 -42.83
C ALA A 131 43.77 27.09 -43.54
N ARG A 132 43.73 27.18 -44.89
CA ARG A 132 42.59 26.69 -45.68
C ARG A 132 42.33 25.20 -45.47
N THR A 133 43.40 24.41 -45.40
CA THR A 133 43.29 22.97 -45.17
C THR A 133 42.74 22.66 -43.78
N VAL A 134 43.21 23.36 -42.76
CA VAL A 134 42.70 23.24 -41.38
C VAL A 134 41.22 23.61 -41.33
N GLU A 135 40.84 24.76 -41.89
CA GLU A 135 39.47 25.25 -41.85
C GLU A 135 38.47 24.33 -42.58
N SER A 136 38.89 23.76 -43.72
CA SER A 136 38.09 22.78 -44.46
C SER A 136 37.84 21.47 -43.70
N ARG A 137 38.66 21.15 -42.69
CA ARG A 137 38.54 19.94 -41.87
C ARG A 137 37.87 20.20 -40.53
N VAL A 138 38.02 21.40 -39.97
CA VAL A 138 37.49 21.76 -38.65
C VAL A 138 36.00 22.08 -38.73
N THR A 139 35.57 22.86 -39.74
CA THR A 139 34.16 23.28 -39.88
C THR A 139 33.16 22.12 -39.98
N PRO A 140 33.42 21.00 -40.70
CA PRO A 140 32.49 19.88 -40.72
C PRO A 140 32.49 19.08 -39.41
N VAL A 141 33.59 19.12 -38.64
CA VAL A 141 33.69 18.45 -37.34
C VAL A 141 32.90 19.23 -36.28
N GLU A 142 33.04 20.56 -36.25
CA GLU A 142 32.24 21.44 -35.37
C GLU A 142 30.74 21.26 -35.63
N GLY A 143 30.30 21.20 -36.89
CA GLY A 143 28.91 20.90 -37.23
C GLY A 143 28.43 19.54 -36.70
N ARG A 144 29.25 18.49 -36.86
CA ARG A 144 28.93 17.16 -36.31
C ARG A 144 28.89 17.12 -34.79
N VAL A 145 29.72 17.93 -34.12
CA VAL A 145 29.70 18.06 -32.65
C VAL A 145 28.42 18.74 -32.21
N GLY A 146 28.00 19.83 -32.86
CA GLY A 146 26.72 20.48 -32.57
C GLY A 146 25.51 19.55 -32.77
N ASP A 147 25.50 18.77 -33.85
CA ASP A 147 24.46 17.75 -34.07
C ASP A 147 24.48 16.65 -33.00
N ALA A 148 25.66 16.21 -32.57
CA ALA A 148 25.81 15.22 -31.52
C ALA A 148 25.34 15.75 -30.16
N GLU A 149 25.67 16.99 -29.81
CA GLU A 149 25.19 17.68 -28.61
C GLU A 149 23.67 17.81 -28.61
N GLY A 150 23.07 18.19 -29.73
CA GLY A 150 21.61 18.25 -29.87
C GLY A 150 20.94 16.89 -29.66
N ARG A 151 21.52 15.82 -30.21
CA ARG A 151 21.04 14.44 -30.00
C ARG A 151 21.19 13.99 -28.54
N ILE A 152 22.28 14.35 -27.87
CA ILE A 152 22.51 14.04 -26.45
C ILE A 152 21.47 14.76 -25.59
N SER A 153 21.27 16.06 -25.81
CA SER A 153 20.26 16.84 -25.08
C SER A 153 18.85 16.27 -25.26
N GLN A 154 18.49 15.85 -26.48
CA GLN A 154 17.22 15.19 -26.73
C GLN A 154 17.10 13.82 -26.04
N ALA A 155 18.18 13.03 -26.05
CA ALA A 155 18.23 11.73 -25.37
C ALA A 155 18.09 11.88 -23.85
N GLU A 156 18.74 12.87 -23.25
CA GLU A 156 18.60 13.20 -21.83
C GLU A 156 17.17 13.63 -21.48
N ALA A 157 16.56 14.50 -22.28
CA ALA A 157 15.17 14.91 -22.08
C ALA A 157 14.19 13.72 -22.21
N ASN A 158 14.46 12.79 -23.13
CA ASN A 158 13.69 11.56 -23.26
C ASN A 158 13.88 10.65 -22.03
N ALA A 159 15.11 10.49 -21.54
CA ALA A 159 15.41 9.70 -20.36
C ALA A 159 14.74 10.26 -19.09
N GLN A 160 14.74 11.57 -18.91
CA GLN A 160 14.04 12.24 -17.80
C GLN A 160 12.53 12.00 -17.85
N ARG A 161 11.92 12.12 -19.04
CA ARG A 161 10.48 11.83 -19.23
C ARG A 161 10.16 10.37 -18.90
N LEU A 162 11.00 9.43 -19.35
CA LEU A 162 10.82 8.01 -19.05
C LEU A 162 10.99 7.71 -17.55
N SER A 163 11.96 8.35 -16.88
CA SER A 163 12.14 8.23 -15.43
C SER A 163 10.89 8.69 -14.67
N GLY A 164 10.31 9.83 -15.05
CA GLY A 164 9.07 10.32 -14.45
C GLY A 164 7.88 9.36 -14.64
N GLN A 165 7.74 8.78 -15.85
CA GLN A 165 6.71 7.78 -16.10
C GLN A 165 6.90 6.49 -15.28
N LEU A 166 8.13 6.05 -15.07
CA LEU A 166 8.43 4.89 -14.22
C LEU A 166 8.07 5.17 -12.76
N GLU A 167 8.41 6.33 -12.23
CA GLU A 167 8.03 6.73 -10.88
C GLU A 167 6.50 6.75 -10.72
N GLU A 168 5.78 7.33 -11.66
CA GLU A 168 4.31 7.33 -11.67
C GLU A 168 3.73 5.91 -11.71
N LEU A 169 4.25 5.03 -12.58
CA LEU A 169 3.82 3.64 -12.66
C LEU A 169 4.10 2.87 -11.37
N THR A 170 5.23 3.11 -10.70
CA THR A 170 5.52 2.48 -9.41
C THR A 170 4.57 2.97 -8.33
N ALA A 171 4.22 4.26 -8.31
CA ALA A 171 3.24 4.81 -7.37
C ALA A 171 1.85 4.20 -7.58
N ILE A 172 1.39 4.10 -8.84
CA ILE A 172 0.11 3.47 -9.19
C ILE A 172 0.12 1.99 -8.79
N SER A 173 1.19 1.25 -9.10
CA SER A 173 1.29 -0.16 -8.73
C SER A 173 1.24 -0.36 -7.21
N ASN A 174 1.90 0.49 -6.44
CA ASN A 174 1.91 0.40 -4.98
C ASN A 174 0.53 0.72 -4.40
N ALA A 175 -0.14 1.75 -4.91
CA ALA A 175 -1.52 2.08 -4.53
C ALA A 175 -2.49 0.94 -4.87
N ALA A 176 -2.38 0.34 -6.05
CA ALA A 176 -3.21 -0.79 -6.47
C ALA A 176 -3.00 -2.03 -5.57
N ARG A 177 -1.75 -2.35 -5.21
CA ARG A 177 -1.46 -3.44 -4.27
C ARG A 177 -2.02 -3.16 -2.88
N GLY A 178 -1.91 -1.92 -2.40
CA GLY A 178 -2.49 -1.49 -1.13
C GLY A 178 -4.01 -1.66 -1.11
N GLY A 179 -4.69 -1.19 -2.16
CA GLY A 179 -6.15 -1.36 -2.32
C GLY A 179 -6.57 -2.82 -2.40
N ALA A 180 -5.85 -3.66 -3.17
CA ALA A 180 -6.12 -5.09 -3.27
C ALA A 180 -5.94 -5.79 -1.91
N LYS A 181 -4.90 -5.45 -1.16
CA LYS A 181 -4.67 -6.00 0.17
C LYS A 181 -5.79 -5.61 1.15
N ALA A 182 -6.21 -4.34 1.17
CA ALA A 182 -7.31 -3.89 2.02
C ALA A 182 -8.64 -4.58 1.68
N ALA A 183 -8.90 -4.80 0.38
CA ALA A 183 -10.07 -5.55 -0.07
C ALA A 183 -10.02 -7.01 0.37
N GLN A 184 -8.86 -7.65 0.27
CA GLN A 184 -8.64 -9.02 0.73
C GLN A 184 -8.82 -9.14 2.25
N ASP A 185 -8.23 -8.24 3.03
CA ASP A 185 -8.35 -8.22 4.49
C ASP A 185 -9.83 -8.03 4.92
N THR A 186 -10.60 -7.23 4.17
CA THR A 186 -12.05 -7.06 4.38
C THR A 186 -12.84 -8.32 4.02
N ALA A 187 -12.48 -9.01 2.93
CA ALA A 187 -13.13 -10.26 2.51
C ALA A 187 -12.87 -11.38 3.52
N ASP A 188 -11.63 -11.54 3.99
CA ASP A 188 -11.24 -12.53 4.99
C ASP A 188 -12.00 -12.30 6.31
N PHE A 189 -12.16 -11.04 6.71
CA PHE A 189 -12.97 -10.68 7.87
C PHE A 189 -14.45 -11.07 7.69
N ALA A 190 -15.04 -10.81 6.52
CA ALA A 190 -16.42 -11.18 6.23
C ALA A 190 -16.61 -12.71 6.24
N ILE A 191 -15.68 -13.46 5.64
CA ILE A 191 -15.71 -14.94 5.63
C ILE A 191 -15.60 -15.49 7.05
N ALA A 192 -14.71 -14.95 7.88
CA ALA A 192 -14.58 -15.35 9.28
C ALA A 192 -15.90 -15.12 10.04
N GLY A 193 -16.57 -13.99 9.82
CA GLY A 193 -17.86 -13.69 10.42
C GLY A 193 -18.99 -14.64 9.99
N VAL A 194 -19.05 -14.96 8.69
CA VAL A 194 -20.00 -15.95 8.17
C VAL A 194 -19.73 -17.34 8.74
N SER A 195 -18.47 -17.77 8.78
CA SER A 195 -18.08 -19.08 9.34
C SER A 195 -18.45 -19.19 10.82
N ALA A 196 -18.20 -18.14 11.62
CA ALA A 196 -18.61 -18.10 13.02
C ALA A 196 -20.14 -18.17 13.18
N THR A 197 -20.89 -17.49 12.31
CA THR A 197 -22.35 -17.52 12.29
C THR A 197 -22.87 -18.91 11.96
N ASN A 198 -22.32 -19.56 10.93
CA ASN A 198 -22.69 -20.92 10.53
C ASN A 198 -22.45 -21.91 11.67
N LYS A 199 -21.27 -21.87 12.31
CA LYS A 199 -20.98 -22.73 13.47
C LYS A 199 -21.99 -22.56 14.61
N ARG A 200 -22.44 -21.33 14.86
CA ARG A 200 -23.48 -21.06 15.87
C ARG A 200 -24.82 -21.66 15.45
N ILE A 201 -25.19 -21.54 14.18
CA ILE A 201 -26.41 -22.16 13.66
C ILE A 201 -26.34 -23.67 13.79
N ASP A 202 -25.22 -24.28 13.40
CA ASP A 202 -25.00 -25.74 13.52
C ASP A 202 -25.15 -26.21 14.98
N GLN A 203 -24.59 -25.46 15.94
CA GLN A 203 -24.75 -25.76 17.37
C GLN A 203 -26.21 -25.67 17.83
N ILE A 204 -26.93 -24.60 17.45
CA ILE A 204 -28.35 -24.45 17.79
C ILE A 204 -29.12 -25.63 17.20
N VAL A 205 -28.96 -25.91 15.90
CA VAL A 205 -29.64 -27.00 15.19
C VAL A 205 -29.36 -28.34 15.84
N SER A 206 -28.10 -28.63 16.21
CA SER A 206 -27.74 -29.89 16.87
C SER A 206 -28.35 -30.08 18.26
N THR A 207 -28.71 -28.98 18.94
CA THR A 207 -29.26 -29.00 20.30
C THR A 207 -30.76 -28.68 20.34
N LEU A 208 -31.42 -28.59 19.18
CA LEU A 208 -32.86 -28.34 19.08
C LEU A 208 -33.71 -29.48 19.62
N ASP A 209 -33.18 -30.70 19.67
CA ASP A 209 -33.90 -31.85 20.25
C ASP A 209 -33.52 -32.11 21.71
N ASP A 210 -32.53 -31.38 22.23
CA ASP A 210 -32.07 -31.52 23.60
C ASP A 210 -32.90 -30.66 24.55
N TYR A 211 -33.67 -31.34 25.39
CA TYR A 211 -34.46 -30.74 26.45
C TYR A 211 -33.85 -30.99 27.82
N GLU A 212 -33.89 -29.99 28.70
CA GLU A 212 -33.53 -30.14 30.10
C GLU A 212 -34.66 -29.73 31.05
N PRO A 213 -34.82 -30.42 32.20
CA PRO A 213 -35.82 -30.06 33.18
C PRO A 213 -35.42 -28.78 33.90
N LYS A 214 -36.24 -27.73 33.76
CA LYS A 214 -36.06 -26.44 34.45
C LYS A 214 -36.75 -26.41 35.82
N ARG A 215 -37.92 -27.03 35.92
CA ARG A 215 -38.68 -27.19 37.17
C ARG A 215 -39.50 -28.46 37.11
N GLY A 216 -39.64 -29.16 38.23
CA GLY A 216 -40.56 -30.27 38.40
C GLY A 216 -41.42 -30.07 39.65
N ILE A 217 -42.69 -30.44 39.56
CA ILE A 217 -43.59 -30.55 40.71
C ILE A 217 -44.20 -31.95 40.75
N THR A 218 -44.78 -32.28 41.89
CA THR A 218 -45.51 -33.54 42.11
C THR A 218 -46.92 -33.21 42.55
N VAL A 219 -47.91 -33.88 41.95
CA VAL A 219 -49.33 -33.78 42.28
C VAL A 219 -49.82 -35.12 42.80
N ASN A 220 -50.31 -35.18 44.03
CA ASN A 220 -50.78 -36.42 44.65
C ASN A 220 -52.28 -36.65 44.47
N PHE A 221 -52.68 -37.93 44.46
CA PHE A 221 -54.06 -38.34 44.24
C PHE A 221 -54.56 -39.30 45.32
N LYS A 222 -55.86 -39.21 45.62
CA LYS A 222 -56.56 -40.16 46.48
C LYS A 222 -56.62 -41.55 45.84
N VAL A 223 -56.73 -42.58 46.68
CA VAL A 223 -56.90 -43.98 46.25
C VAL A 223 -58.09 -44.08 45.29
N GLY A 224 -57.93 -44.82 44.18
CA GLY A 224 -58.98 -45.05 43.18
C GLY A 224 -59.49 -43.81 42.45
N SER A 225 -58.86 -42.64 42.64
CA SER A 225 -59.32 -41.37 42.07
C SER A 225 -58.29 -40.75 41.14
N PHE A 226 -58.79 -40.02 40.14
CA PHE A 226 -58.06 -39.13 39.24
C PHE A 226 -58.54 -37.67 39.35
N LYS A 227 -59.36 -37.35 40.36
CA LYS A 227 -59.83 -35.98 40.60
C LYS A 227 -58.73 -35.16 41.26
N LEU A 228 -58.41 -34.01 40.66
CA LEU A 228 -57.50 -33.01 41.22
C LEU A 228 -58.09 -32.39 42.50
N SER A 229 -57.28 -32.26 43.54
CA SER A 229 -57.62 -31.48 44.75
C SER A 229 -57.44 -29.98 44.51
N PRO A 230 -58.01 -29.10 45.35
CA PRO A 230 -57.73 -27.66 45.29
C PRO A 230 -56.23 -27.35 45.38
N ASP A 231 -55.49 -28.02 46.27
CA ASP A 231 -54.03 -27.82 46.41
C ASP A 231 -53.26 -28.26 45.16
N ALA A 232 -53.69 -29.34 44.51
CA ALA A 232 -53.14 -29.80 43.25
C ALA A 232 -53.36 -28.77 42.13
N MET A 233 -54.57 -28.20 42.06
CA MET A 233 -54.91 -27.14 41.12
C MET A 233 -54.03 -25.91 41.33
N ALA A 234 -53.88 -25.43 42.58
CA ALA A 234 -53.00 -24.30 42.89
C ALA A 234 -51.53 -24.56 42.50
N THR A 235 -51.02 -25.77 42.72
CA THR A 235 -49.65 -26.12 42.31
C THR A 235 -49.51 -26.16 40.78
N LEU A 236 -50.56 -26.61 40.07
CA LEU A 236 -50.60 -26.59 38.60
C LEU A 236 -50.75 -25.16 38.04
N ASP A 237 -51.39 -24.24 38.77
CA ASP A 237 -51.46 -22.83 38.38
C ASP A 237 -50.07 -22.18 38.36
N GLU A 238 -49.24 -22.48 39.37
CA GLU A 238 -47.87 -21.98 39.44
C GLU A 238 -47.01 -22.50 38.27
N ILE A 239 -47.07 -23.80 37.98
CA ILE A 239 -46.26 -24.37 36.89
C ILE A 239 -46.74 -23.86 35.54
N ALA A 240 -48.05 -23.65 35.35
CA ALA A 240 -48.60 -23.09 34.13
C ALA A 240 -48.16 -21.63 33.93
N THR A 241 -48.18 -20.83 35.00
CA THR A 241 -47.72 -19.43 34.97
C THR A 241 -46.24 -19.35 34.61
N GLN A 242 -45.41 -20.18 35.23
CA GLN A 242 -43.98 -20.22 34.90
C GLN A 242 -43.70 -20.75 33.50
N ALA A 243 -44.40 -21.80 33.05
CA ALA A 243 -44.21 -22.33 31.70
C ALA A 243 -44.45 -21.25 30.64
N LYS A 244 -45.45 -20.39 30.85
CA LYS A 244 -45.75 -19.26 29.94
C LYS A 244 -44.65 -18.19 29.87
N THR A 245 -43.77 -18.09 30.87
CA THR A 245 -42.62 -17.16 30.81
C THR A 245 -41.44 -17.71 30.02
N GLU A 246 -41.42 -19.02 29.75
CA GLU A 246 -40.33 -19.68 29.06
C GLU A 246 -40.47 -19.65 27.53
N ARG A 247 -39.34 -19.50 26.83
CA ARG A 247 -39.30 -19.67 25.37
C ARG A 247 -39.17 -21.14 25.02
N ALA A 248 -39.97 -21.59 24.05
CA ALA A 248 -39.91 -22.93 23.48
C ALA A 248 -40.01 -24.09 24.51
N TYR A 249 -40.77 -23.91 25.57
CA TYR A 249 -40.99 -24.96 26.58
C TYR A 249 -41.81 -26.14 26.04
N VAL A 250 -41.68 -27.26 26.74
CA VAL A 250 -42.55 -28.43 26.69
C VAL A 250 -42.84 -28.85 28.13
N ILE A 251 -44.05 -29.32 28.42
CA ILE A 251 -44.44 -29.85 29.73
C ILE A 251 -44.52 -31.36 29.60
N GLU A 252 -43.69 -32.07 30.35
CA GLU A 252 -43.80 -33.52 30.50
C GLU A 252 -44.74 -33.83 31.68
N VAL A 253 -45.74 -34.69 31.45
CA VAL A 253 -46.70 -35.12 32.46
C VAL A 253 -46.65 -36.64 32.58
N THR A 254 -46.19 -37.13 33.74
CA THR A 254 -45.95 -38.56 33.97
C THR A 254 -46.74 -39.07 35.16
N GLY A 255 -47.68 -39.98 34.91
CA GLY A 255 -48.56 -40.53 35.95
C GLY A 255 -48.06 -41.83 36.55
N PHE A 256 -48.21 -41.96 37.86
CA PHE A 256 -47.86 -43.14 38.66
C PHE A 256 -49.02 -43.58 39.58
N ALA A 257 -48.97 -44.84 40.01
CA ALA A 257 -49.90 -45.47 40.92
C ALA A 257 -49.14 -46.25 42.00
N SER A 258 -49.81 -46.50 43.13
CA SER A 258 -49.29 -47.36 44.19
C SER A 258 -49.48 -48.84 43.84
N ALA A 259 -48.73 -49.73 44.51
CA ALA A 259 -48.69 -51.16 44.16
C ALA A 259 -49.94 -51.97 44.57
N ASP A 260 -50.92 -51.36 45.24
CA ASP A 260 -52.17 -51.99 45.64
C ASP A 260 -53.11 -52.22 44.46
N GLY A 261 -53.76 -53.38 44.42
CA GLY A 261 -54.74 -53.72 43.39
C GLY A 261 -54.15 -54.34 42.12
N LYS A 262 -54.95 -54.38 41.05
CA LYS A 262 -54.57 -55.02 39.77
C LYS A 262 -53.67 -54.10 38.96
N LEU A 263 -52.61 -54.65 38.37
CA LEU A 263 -51.65 -53.91 37.54
C LEU A 263 -52.33 -53.12 36.41
N ASP A 264 -53.26 -53.73 35.68
CA ASP A 264 -53.99 -53.06 34.60
C ASP A 264 -54.83 -51.87 35.08
N LEU A 265 -55.42 -51.98 36.28
CA LEU A 265 -56.17 -50.89 36.88
C LEU A 265 -55.23 -49.73 37.24
N ASN A 266 -54.07 -50.03 37.82
CA ASN A 266 -53.06 -49.04 38.17
C ASN A 266 -52.47 -48.34 36.94
N ARG A 267 -52.28 -49.07 35.83
CA ARG A 267 -51.91 -48.47 34.54
C ARG A 267 -52.99 -47.54 34.01
N ARG A 268 -54.27 -47.94 34.06
CA ARG A 268 -55.38 -47.06 33.65
C ARG A 268 -55.52 -45.83 34.54
N LEU A 269 -55.40 -45.99 35.86
CA LEU A 269 -55.50 -44.89 36.82
C LEU A 269 -54.35 -43.89 36.66
N SER A 270 -53.12 -44.37 36.48
CA SER A 270 -51.97 -43.49 36.24
C SER A 270 -52.14 -42.69 34.95
N GLN A 271 -52.64 -43.30 33.87
CA GLN A 271 -52.97 -42.58 32.63
C GLN A 271 -54.09 -41.55 32.85
N GLN A 272 -55.20 -41.93 33.50
CA GLN A 272 -56.32 -41.01 33.77
C GLN A 272 -55.91 -39.81 34.62
N ARG A 273 -54.98 -40.00 35.56
CA ARG A 273 -54.42 -38.90 36.37
C ARG A 273 -53.56 -37.96 35.53
N ALA A 274 -52.71 -38.51 34.67
CA ALA A 274 -51.96 -37.71 33.71
C ALA A 274 -52.92 -36.91 32.81
N ASP A 275 -53.93 -37.57 32.25
CA ASP A 275 -54.95 -36.92 31.40
C ASP A 275 -55.72 -35.82 32.14
N ALA A 276 -56.03 -36.00 33.44
CA ALA A 276 -56.67 -34.99 34.25
C ALA A 276 -55.78 -33.73 34.42
N VAL A 277 -54.48 -33.93 34.62
CA VAL A 277 -53.51 -32.82 34.66
C VAL A 277 -53.39 -32.14 33.30
N VAL A 278 -53.27 -32.91 32.21
CA VAL A 278 -53.21 -32.36 30.85
C VAL A 278 -54.44 -31.52 30.55
N ARG A 279 -55.63 -32.05 30.88
CA ARG A 279 -56.90 -31.37 30.62
C ARG A 279 -57.00 -30.06 31.43
N TYR A 280 -56.61 -30.08 32.70
CA TYR A 280 -56.56 -28.88 33.52
C TYR A 280 -55.62 -27.81 32.94
N LEU A 281 -54.39 -28.19 32.55
CA LEU A 281 -53.43 -27.27 31.94
C LEU A 281 -53.93 -26.71 30.58
N ALA A 282 -54.59 -27.54 29.78
CA ALA A 282 -55.12 -27.13 28.48
C ALA A 282 -56.36 -26.23 28.60
N GLU A 283 -57.33 -26.58 29.44
CA GLU A 283 -58.61 -25.88 29.55
C GLU A 283 -58.52 -24.64 30.44
N ASN A 284 -57.89 -24.74 31.61
CA ASN A 284 -57.84 -23.63 32.58
C ASN A 284 -56.72 -22.64 32.27
N HIS A 285 -55.61 -23.12 31.68
CA HIS A 285 -54.44 -22.29 31.40
C HIS A 285 -54.17 -22.06 29.92
N MET A 286 -55.00 -22.61 29.03
CA MET A 286 -54.84 -22.45 27.57
C MET A 286 -53.46 -22.91 27.07
N ILE A 287 -52.85 -23.91 27.74
CA ILE A 287 -51.58 -24.49 27.28
C ILE A 287 -51.88 -25.36 26.06
N PRO A 288 -51.28 -25.08 24.88
CA PRO A 288 -51.54 -25.86 23.68
C PRO A 288 -51.13 -27.32 23.88
N LEU A 289 -51.96 -28.28 23.46
CA LEU A 289 -51.67 -29.72 23.61
C LEU A 289 -50.32 -30.12 22.98
N ARG A 290 -49.91 -29.48 21.88
CA ARG A 290 -48.58 -29.69 21.25
C ARG A 290 -47.38 -29.35 22.15
N ARG A 291 -47.60 -28.63 23.26
CA ARG A 291 -46.60 -28.27 24.26
C ARG A 291 -46.62 -29.23 25.45
N ILE A 292 -47.48 -30.24 25.46
CA ILE A 292 -47.61 -31.20 26.55
C ILE A 292 -47.30 -32.59 26.01
N VAL A 293 -46.38 -33.30 26.66
CA VAL A 293 -45.98 -34.67 26.31
C VAL A 293 -46.34 -35.58 27.48
N THR A 294 -47.06 -36.66 27.16
CA THR A 294 -47.47 -37.70 28.10
C THR A 294 -46.87 -39.04 27.69
N PRO A 295 -45.69 -39.42 28.22
CA PRO A 295 -44.97 -40.62 27.81
C PRO A 295 -45.55 -41.94 28.36
N PHE A 296 -46.88 -42.04 28.52
CA PHE A 296 -47.66 -43.15 29.11
C PHE A 296 -47.82 -43.11 30.65
N GLY A 297 -48.93 -43.69 31.14
CA GLY A 297 -49.16 -44.02 32.55
C GLY A 297 -48.27 -45.17 33.00
N TYR A 298 -47.28 -44.89 33.85
CA TYR A 298 -46.26 -45.85 34.30
C TYR A 298 -46.79 -46.91 35.27
N GLY A 299 -48.06 -46.83 35.67
CA GLY A 299 -48.64 -47.74 36.64
C GLY A 299 -47.82 -47.72 37.94
N VAL A 300 -47.39 -48.90 38.38
CA VAL A 300 -46.65 -49.09 39.64
C VAL A 300 -45.13 -48.97 39.50
N ALA A 301 -44.64 -48.65 38.29
CA ALA A 301 -43.21 -48.54 38.04
C ALA A 301 -42.61 -47.32 38.77
N GLN A 302 -41.32 -47.40 39.09
CA GLN A 302 -40.55 -46.32 39.74
C GLN A 302 -41.24 -45.76 41.01
N PRO A 303 -41.46 -46.61 42.05
CA PRO A 303 -41.93 -46.12 43.34
C PRO A 303 -40.90 -45.19 43.97
N ILE A 304 -41.35 -44.08 44.55
CA ILE A 304 -40.51 -43.13 45.28
C ILE A 304 -40.54 -43.37 46.79
N ALA A 305 -41.46 -44.21 47.25
CA ALA A 305 -41.65 -44.56 48.65
C ALA A 305 -42.09 -46.02 48.83
N ASP A 306 -42.03 -46.51 50.05
CA ASP A 306 -42.37 -47.89 50.38
C ASP A 306 -43.88 -48.17 50.16
N ASN A 307 -44.21 -49.14 49.30
CA ASN A 307 -45.60 -49.53 49.04
C ASN A 307 -46.24 -50.35 50.17
N THR A 308 -45.46 -50.82 51.15
CA THR A 308 -46.00 -51.58 52.29
C THR A 308 -46.69 -50.66 53.29
N THR A 309 -46.25 -49.40 53.43
CA THR A 309 -46.83 -48.40 54.32
C THR A 309 -47.97 -47.63 53.65
N ARG A 310 -48.90 -47.09 54.43
CA ARG A 310 -50.01 -46.29 53.89
C ARG A 310 -49.47 -44.98 53.29
N GLU A 311 -48.54 -44.36 54.00
CA GLU A 311 -47.92 -43.09 53.69
C GLU A 311 -47.11 -43.20 52.39
N GLY A 312 -46.33 -44.27 52.22
CA GLY A 312 -45.57 -44.47 50.99
C GLY A 312 -46.46 -44.77 49.78
N ARG A 313 -47.59 -45.48 49.96
CA ARG A 313 -48.60 -45.60 48.89
C ARG A 313 -49.22 -44.24 48.51
N GLU A 314 -49.48 -43.36 49.48
CA GLU A 314 -49.95 -41.99 49.22
C GLU A 314 -48.95 -41.18 48.38
N GLN A 315 -47.66 -41.31 48.64
CA GLN A 315 -46.61 -40.67 47.85
C GLN A 315 -46.47 -41.27 46.45
N ASN A 316 -46.64 -42.59 46.29
CA ASN A 316 -46.55 -43.25 44.98
C ASN A 316 -47.73 -42.95 44.05
N ARG A 317 -48.90 -42.56 44.59
CA ARG A 317 -50.05 -42.09 43.79
C ARG A 317 -49.86 -40.63 43.38
N ARG A 318 -49.02 -40.41 42.39
CA ARG A 318 -48.63 -39.08 41.96
C ARG A 318 -48.63 -38.91 40.45
N VAL A 319 -48.70 -37.65 40.02
CA VAL A 319 -48.29 -37.23 38.69
C VAL A 319 -47.12 -36.28 38.86
N GLU A 320 -46.03 -36.57 38.18
CA GLU A 320 -44.90 -35.65 38.04
C GLU A 320 -45.14 -34.75 36.84
N VAL A 321 -44.94 -33.44 37.02
CA VAL A 321 -45.06 -32.45 35.95
C VAL A 321 -43.76 -31.69 35.87
N LYS A 322 -43.10 -31.73 34.71
CA LYS A 322 -41.79 -31.10 34.49
C LYS A 322 -41.87 -30.11 33.34
N ILE A 323 -41.36 -28.89 33.55
CA ILE A 323 -41.10 -27.94 32.47
C ILE A 323 -39.74 -28.29 31.87
N LEU A 324 -39.76 -28.67 30.61
CA LEU A 324 -38.59 -28.92 29.79
C LEU A 324 -38.32 -27.71 28.91
N VAL A 325 -37.07 -27.25 28.87
CA VAL A 325 -36.64 -26.14 28.01
C VAL A 325 -35.57 -26.61 27.03
N ASN A 326 -35.58 -25.99 25.85
CA ASN A 326 -34.64 -26.32 24.79
C ASN A 326 -33.24 -25.74 25.10
N LYS A 327 -32.22 -26.59 25.18
CA LYS A 327 -30.85 -26.17 25.50
C LYS A 327 -30.25 -25.18 24.51
N GLY A 328 -30.58 -25.34 23.22
CA GLY A 328 -30.12 -24.47 22.14
C GLY A 328 -30.64 -23.03 22.22
N LEU A 329 -31.76 -22.81 22.94
CA LEU A 329 -32.39 -21.49 23.10
C LEU A 329 -32.13 -20.85 24.47
N THR A 330 -31.72 -21.63 25.48
CA THR A 330 -31.42 -21.13 26.83
C THR A 330 -29.93 -20.82 27.03
N SER A 331 -29.04 -21.40 26.23
CA SER A 331 -27.60 -21.13 26.30
C SER A 331 -27.27 -19.77 25.66
N PRO A 332 -26.55 -18.86 26.36
CA PRO A 332 -26.04 -17.65 25.75
C PRO A 332 -25.15 -18.02 24.55
N PRO A 333 -25.30 -17.34 23.40
CA PRO A 333 -24.44 -17.63 22.27
C PRO A 333 -22.98 -17.35 22.62
N PRO A 334 -22.04 -18.19 22.17
CA PRO A 334 -20.63 -17.93 22.41
C PRO A 334 -20.24 -16.56 21.85
N PRO A 335 -19.42 -15.78 22.57
CA PRO A 335 -19.00 -14.47 22.11
C PRO A 335 -18.20 -14.62 20.82
N VAL A 336 -18.56 -13.84 19.80
CA VAL A 336 -17.80 -13.80 18.55
C VAL A 336 -16.67 -12.80 18.73
N ASN A 337 -15.47 -13.29 19.05
CA ASN A 337 -14.31 -12.44 19.22
C ASN A 337 -13.72 -12.16 17.83
N MET A 338 -14.02 -10.98 17.28
CA MET A 338 -13.47 -10.53 15.99
C MET A 338 -12.52 -9.37 16.22
N SER A 339 -11.22 -9.64 16.19
CA SER A 339 -10.21 -8.59 16.11
C SER A 339 -10.00 -8.23 14.64
N ARG A 340 -10.27 -6.98 14.25
CA ARG A 340 -9.80 -6.48 12.95
C ARG A 340 -8.27 -6.58 12.93
N PRO A 341 -7.65 -7.11 11.86
CA PRO A 341 -6.22 -6.94 11.68
C PRO A 341 -5.95 -5.44 11.61
N ASN A 342 -5.03 -4.98 12.46
CA ASN A 342 -4.66 -3.58 12.56
C ASN A 342 -4.22 -3.12 11.16
N SER A 343 -5.01 -2.26 10.53
CA SER A 343 -4.61 -1.57 9.30
C SER A 343 -3.53 -0.59 9.72
N GLY A 344 -2.28 -1.04 9.71
CA GLY A 344 -1.13 -0.18 9.99
C GLY A 344 -1.20 1.06 9.10
N GLU A 345 -1.33 2.22 9.75
CA GLU A 345 -1.14 3.54 9.15
C GLU A 345 0.30 3.71 8.64
#